data_AF-A0A3A8U182-F1
#
_entry.id   AF-A0A3A8U182-F1
#
_cell.length_a   1.000
_cell.length_b   1.000
_cell.length_c   1.000
_cell.angle_alpha   90.00
_cell.angle_beta   90.00
_cell.angle_gamma   90.00
#
_symmetry.space_group_name_H-M   'P 1'
#
loop_
_entity.id
_entity.type
_entity.pdbx_description
1 polymer ?
#
loop_
_entity_poly.entity_id
_entity_poly.type
_entity_poly.pdbx_seq_one_letter_code
_entity_poly.pdbx_strand_id
1 'polypeptide(L)'
;MKKEKPSRPWTPMRVVCTSGVILFVAAVFTAVYMMANNMGQVPGIDFGPGQYYYTDIPGWQKYFLPDHYDNPVPMGVLLALFFAWGLLMYRLWAFLDRKLK
;
A
#
# COMPACT_ATOMS: atom_id res chain seq x y z
N MET A 1 17.84 -15.78 -55.37
CA MET A 1 17.21 -14.50 -55.02
C MET A 1 16.40 -14.67 -53.74
N LYS A 2 16.81 -14.07 -52.62
CA LYS A 2 15.95 -13.98 -51.41
C LYS A 2 14.84 -12.98 -51.71
N LYS A 3 13.58 -13.43 -51.70
CA LYS A 3 12.42 -12.52 -51.77
C LYS A 3 12.36 -11.75 -50.45
N GLU A 4 12.73 -10.48 -50.47
CA GLU A 4 12.42 -9.57 -49.36
C GLU A 4 10.90 -9.43 -49.28
N LYS A 5 10.34 -9.75 -48.10
CA LYS A 5 8.91 -9.57 -47.86
C LYS A 5 8.63 -8.05 -47.78
N PRO A 6 7.60 -7.54 -48.47
CA PRO A 6 7.26 -6.13 -48.41
C PRO A 6 6.93 -5.74 -46.97
N SER A 7 7.52 -4.64 -46.49
CA SER A 7 7.25 -4.09 -45.17
C SER A 7 5.77 -3.71 -45.09
N ARG A 8 5.06 -4.33 -44.15
CA ARG A 8 3.62 -4.09 -43.98
C ARG A 8 3.42 -2.66 -43.47
N PRO A 9 2.59 -1.82 -44.11
CA PRO A 9 2.35 -0.46 -43.65
C PRO A 9 1.74 -0.48 -42.25
N TRP A 10 2.21 0.42 -41.41
CA TRP A 10 1.76 0.50 -40.02
C TRP A 10 0.36 1.09 -39.98
N THR A 11 -0.58 0.36 -39.36
CA THR A 11 -1.91 0.91 -39.10
C THR A 11 -1.83 1.92 -37.96
N PRO A 12 -2.68 2.96 -37.93
CA PRO A 12 -2.68 3.96 -36.86
C PRO A 12 -2.84 3.31 -35.47
N MET A 13 -3.65 2.27 -35.38
CA MET A 13 -3.82 1.49 -34.15
C MET A 13 -2.51 0.79 -33.71
N ARG A 14 -1.73 0.23 -34.64
CA ARG A 14 -0.43 -0.35 -34.31
C ARG A 14 0.57 0.69 -33.82
N VAL A 15 0.59 1.87 -34.44
CA VAL A 15 1.46 2.97 -33.99
C VAL A 15 1.13 3.36 -32.56
N VAL A 16 -0.15 3.57 -32.23
CA VAL A 16 -0.61 3.92 -30.88
C VAL A 16 -0.29 2.83 -29.86
N CYS A 17 -0.54 1.56 -30.20
CA CYS A 17 -0.20 0.45 -29.31
C CYS A 17 1.30 0.34 -29.07
N THR A 18 2.12 0.45 -30.13
CA THR A 18 3.58 0.38 -30.00
C THR A 18 4.14 1.56 -29.22
N SER A 19 3.66 2.78 -29.45
CA SER A 19 4.09 3.94 -28.66
C SER A 19 3.70 3.80 -27.19
N GLY A 20 2.50 3.27 -26.91
CA GLY A 20 2.06 2.99 -25.54
C GLY A 20 2.97 1.97 -24.84
N VAL A 21 3.32 0.88 -25.53
CA VAL A 21 4.26 -0.12 -25.00
C VAL A 21 5.65 0.49 -24.73
N ILE A 22 6.17 1.29 -25.67
CA ILE A 22 7.47 1.96 -25.50
C ILE A 22 7.44 2.90 -24.28
N LEU A 23 6.40 3.72 -24.15
CA LEU A 23 6.24 4.63 -23.01
C LEU A 23 6.14 3.87 -21.68
N PHE A 24 5.38 2.78 -21.64
CA PHE A 24 5.27 1.94 -20.46
C PHE A 24 6.63 1.36 -20.05
N VAL A 25 7.36 0.79 -21.01
CA VAL A 25 8.70 0.23 -20.76
C VAL A 25 9.65 1.32 -20.25
N ALA A 26 9.66 2.51 -20.87
CA ALA A 26 10.46 3.64 -20.43
C ALA A 26 10.10 4.10 -19.00
N ALA A 27 8.82 4.14 -18.66
CA ALA A 27 8.36 4.47 -17.31
C ALA A 27 8.85 3.46 -16.27
N VAL A 28 8.77 2.16 -16.57
CA VAL A 28 9.27 1.09 -15.69
C VAL A 28 10.77 1.23 -15.48
N PHE A 29 11.56 1.41 -16.54
CA PHE A 29 13.01 1.63 -16.41
C PHE A 29 13.34 2.86 -15.58
N THR A 30 12.60 3.95 -15.78
CA THR A 30 12.78 5.19 -15.01
C THR A 30 12.49 4.97 -13.52
N ALA A 31 11.40 4.27 -13.20
CA ALA A 31 11.06 3.94 -11.82
C ALA A 31 12.15 3.10 -11.14
N VAL A 32 12.66 2.06 -11.82
CA VAL A 32 13.75 1.22 -11.30
C VAL A 32 15.03 2.04 -11.10
N TYR A 33 15.37 2.91 -12.05
CA TYR A 33 16.51 3.81 -11.92
C TYR A 33 16.39 4.76 -10.72
N MET A 34 15.21 5.34 -10.51
CA MET A 34 14.94 6.21 -9.37
C MET A 34 15.09 5.46 -8.04
N MET A 35 14.54 4.24 -7.94
CA MET A 35 14.68 3.40 -6.76
C MET A 35 16.15 3.02 -6.48
N ALA A 36 16.90 2.65 -7.51
CA ALA A 36 18.31 2.27 -7.36
C ALA A 36 19.23 3.42 -6.93
N ASN A 37 18.82 4.67 -7.21
CA ASN A 37 19.58 5.88 -6.86
C ASN A 37 18.97 6.62 -5.67
N ASN A 38 18.02 6.02 -4.94
CA ASN A 38 17.36 6.62 -3.79
C ASN A 38 16.75 8.01 -4.09
N MET A 39 16.33 8.23 -5.34
CA MET A 39 15.83 9.52 -5.80
C MET A 39 14.47 9.82 -5.15
N GLY A 40 14.36 11.00 -4.54
CA GLY A 40 13.17 11.40 -3.80
C GLY A 40 13.15 10.91 -2.36
N GLN A 41 14.18 10.20 -1.89
CA GLN A 41 14.29 9.86 -0.47
C GLN A 41 14.79 11.04 0.36
N VAL A 42 14.37 11.09 1.62
CA VAL A 42 14.88 12.04 2.61
C VAL A 42 16.33 11.65 2.95
N PRO A 43 17.28 12.59 2.97
CA PRO A 43 18.68 12.28 3.26
C PRO A 43 18.85 11.53 4.60
N GLY A 44 19.55 10.39 4.56
CA GLY A 44 19.90 9.61 5.74
C GLY A 44 18.84 8.61 6.22
N ILE A 45 17.69 8.50 5.55
CA ILE A 45 16.67 7.49 5.84
C ILE A 45 16.07 6.93 4.54
N ASP A 46 15.65 5.66 4.57
CA ASP A 46 15.06 4.95 3.43
C ASP A 46 13.57 5.34 3.24
N PHE A 47 13.28 6.64 3.17
CA PHE A 47 11.93 7.20 3.18
C PHE A 47 11.68 8.12 2.00
N GLY A 48 10.68 7.85 1.17
CA GLY A 48 10.37 8.62 -0.04
C GLY A 48 8.88 8.90 -0.25
N PRO A 49 8.48 9.62 -1.31
CA PRO A 49 7.13 10.17 -1.52
C PRO A 49 6.02 9.13 -1.72
N GLY A 50 6.35 7.83 -1.79
CA GLY A 50 5.39 6.73 -1.85
C GLY A 50 5.14 6.01 -0.52
N GLN A 51 5.90 6.33 0.53
CA GLN A 51 5.70 5.75 1.86
C GLN A 51 4.65 6.57 2.61
N TYR A 52 3.41 6.08 2.59
CA TYR A 52 2.23 6.78 3.13
C TYR A 52 2.17 6.82 4.66
N TYR A 53 2.89 5.92 5.33
CA TYR A 53 2.85 5.82 6.78
C TYR A 53 4.01 6.59 7.38
N TYR A 54 3.72 7.82 7.82
CA TYR A 54 4.68 8.62 8.60
C TYR A 54 5.23 7.90 9.84
N THR A 55 4.59 6.81 10.27
CA THR A 55 5.00 5.95 11.38
C THR A 55 6.29 5.17 11.14
N ASP A 56 6.74 5.07 9.89
CA ASP A 56 7.93 4.31 9.53
C ASP A 56 9.20 5.20 9.55
N ILE A 57 9.04 6.52 9.77
CA ILE A 57 10.17 7.45 9.96
C ILE A 57 10.75 7.23 11.37
N PRO A 58 12.07 7.02 11.52
CA PRO A 58 12.70 6.91 12.84
C PRO A 58 12.42 8.14 13.71
N GLY A 59 11.80 7.92 14.88
CA GLY A 59 11.43 8.99 15.80
C GLY A 59 10.24 9.85 15.34
N TRP A 60 9.41 9.38 14.41
CA TRP A 60 8.20 10.07 13.93
C TRP A 60 7.27 10.54 15.05
N GLN A 61 7.24 9.82 16.18
CA GLN A 61 6.38 10.10 17.33
C GLN A 61 6.57 11.54 17.84
N LYS A 62 7.79 12.09 17.74
CA LYS A 62 8.07 13.47 18.18
C LYS A 62 7.41 14.54 17.31
N TYR A 63 7.07 14.21 16.06
CA TYR A 63 6.45 15.14 15.11
C TYR A 63 4.92 15.07 15.12
N PHE A 64 4.34 13.91 15.44
CA PHE A 64 2.89 13.67 15.31
C PHE A 64 2.19 13.23 16.60
N LEU A 65 2.96 12.86 17.64
CA LEU A 65 2.46 12.40 18.94
C LEU A 65 3.13 13.15 20.13
N PRO A 66 3.36 14.49 20.08
CA PRO A 66 3.96 15.20 21.21
C PRO A 66 3.10 15.11 22.47
N ASP A 67 1.78 15.19 22.33
CA ASP A 67 0.78 15.06 23.41
C ASP A 67 -0.10 13.82 23.19
N HIS A 68 0.53 12.65 23.02
CA HIS A 68 -0.24 11.42 22.83
C HIS A 68 -1.08 11.11 24.07
N TYR A 69 -2.30 10.65 23.83
CA TYR A 69 -3.15 10.11 24.89
C TYR A 69 -2.44 8.92 25.53
N ASP A 70 -1.97 9.12 26.76
CA ASP A 70 -1.48 8.03 27.59
C ASP A 70 -2.69 7.36 28.24
N ASN A 71 -2.95 6.11 27.86
CA ASN A 71 -4.12 5.40 28.35
C ASN A 71 -3.85 4.96 29.80
N PRO A 72 -4.61 5.49 30.79
CA PRO A 72 -4.38 5.14 32.18
C PRO A 72 -4.76 3.68 32.50
N VAL A 73 -5.41 2.99 31.56
CA VAL A 73 -5.82 1.59 31.69
C VAL A 73 -4.75 0.68 31.10
N PRO A 74 -4.22 -0.30 31.87
CA PRO A 74 -3.24 -1.25 31.35
C PRO A 74 -3.76 -2.01 30.12
N MET A 75 -2.91 -2.18 29.11
CA MET A 75 -3.25 -2.86 27.85
C MET A 75 -3.87 -4.25 28.09
N GLY A 76 -3.38 -5.01 29.08
CA GLY A 76 -3.93 -6.32 29.43
C GLY A 76 -5.41 -6.27 29.86
N VAL A 77 -5.83 -5.20 30.56
CA VAL A 77 -7.23 -4.99 30.95
C VAL A 77 -8.09 -4.73 29.73
N LEU A 78 -7.62 -3.89 28.80
CA LEU A 78 -8.33 -3.59 27.56
C LEU A 78 -8.53 -4.86 26.71
N LEU A 79 -7.48 -5.68 26.58
CA LEU A 79 -7.55 -6.96 25.87
C LEU A 79 -8.54 -7.91 26.54
N ALA A 80 -8.50 -8.02 27.87
CA ALA A 80 -9.44 -8.86 28.62
C ALA A 80 -10.90 -8.40 28.41
N LEU A 81 -11.16 -7.09 28.47
CA LEU A 81 -12.48 -6.52 28.21
C LEU A 81 -12.95 -6.76 26.77
N PHE A 82 -12.06 -6.64 25.78
CA PHE A 82 -12.37 -6.92 24.38
C PHE A 82 -12.85 -8.37 24.20
N PHE A 83 -12.12 -9.35 24.74
CA PHE A 83 -12.52 -10.75 24.64
C PHE A 83 -13.77 -11.06 25.47
N ALA A 84 -13.91 -10.47 26.66
CA ALA A 84 -15.11 -10.62 27.48
C ALA A 84 -16.35 -10.11 26.75
N TRP A 85 -16.25 -8.95 26.10
CA TRP A 85 -17.31 -8.40 25.27
C TRP A 85 -17.64 -9.29 24.08
N GLY A 86 -16.63 -9.77 23.35
CA GLY A 86 -16.81 -10.69 22.23
C GLY A 86 -17.55 -11.97 22.64
N LEU A 87 -17.18 -12.56 23.78
CA LEU A 87 -17.86 -13.73 24.34
C LEU A 87 -19.32 -13.42 24.73
N LEU A 88 -19.56 -12.26 25.35
CA LEU A 88 -20.90 -11.83 25.73
C LEU A 88 -21.80 -11.68 24.48
N MET A 89 -21.32 -10.99 23.45
CA MET A 89 -22.03 -10.80 22.19
C MET A 89 -22.32 -12.13 21.49
N TYR A 90 -21.35 -13.05 21.47
CA TYR A 90 -21.56 -14.39 20.91
C TYR A 90 -22.67 -15.14 21.64
N ARG A 91 -22.67 -15.12 22.98
CA ARG A 91 -23.72 -15.78 23.79
C ARG A 91 -25.08 -15.13 23.59
N LEU A 92 -25.14 -13.80 23.52
CA LEU A 92 -26.36 -13.05 23.25
C LEU A 92 -26.93 -13.43 21.88
N TRP A 93 -26.09 -13.47 20.84
CA TRP A 93 -26.51 -13.87 19.50
C TRP A 93 -27.06 -15.29 19.50
N ALA A 94 -26.34 -16.25 20.07
CA ALA A 94 -26.77 -17.65 20.14
C ALA A 94 -28.10 -17.80 20.91
N PHE A 95 -28.33 -16.98 21.94
CA PHE A 95 -29.60 -16.95 22.65
C PHE A 95 -30.74 -16.41 21.77
N LEU A 96 -30.51 -15.30 21.07
CA LEU A 96 -31.49 -14.70 20.17
C LEU A 96 -31.85 -15.63 19.01
N ASP A 97 -30.86 -16.29 18.38
CA ASP A 97 -31.09 -17.28 17.32
C ASP A 97 -31.99 -18.43 17.78
N ARG A 98 -31.86 -18.86 19.04
CA ARG A 98 -32.72 -19.91 19.62
C ARG A 98 -34.13 -19.44 19.97
N LYS A 99 -34.31 -18.15 20.25
CA LYS A 99 -35.60 -17.58 20.68
C LYS A 99 -36.42 -16.98 19.54
N LEU A 100 -35.75 -16.59 18.44
CA LEU A 100 -36.35 -15.96 17.27
C LEU A 100 -36.50 -16.92 16.08
N LYS A 101 -36.04 -18.18 16.22
CA LYS A 101 -36.53 -19.30 15.41
C LYS A 101 -37.83 -19.83 16.00
#